data_AF-A0A7S3XMN9-F1
#
_entry.id   AF-A0A7S3XMN9-F1
#
_cell.length_a   1.000
_cell.length_b   1.000
_cell.length_c   1.000
_cell.angle_alpha   90.00
_cell.angle_beta   90.00
_cell.angle_gamma   90.00
#
_symmetry.space_group_name_H-M   'P 1'
#
loop_
_entity.id
_entity.type
_entity.pdbx_description
1 polymer ?
#
loop_
_entity_poly.entity_id
_entity_poly.type
_entity_poly.pdbx_seq_one_letter_code
_entity_poly.pdbx_strand_id
1 'polypeptide(L)'
;MNPDIQVVLTVSPVRHWRDGPVANGRSKSHLLAAAHGLCDTHPERVRYFPSYELMMDDLRDYRFYAEDMFHPSDQAIEYIWGKFQQTYFSEDTLRLIEKIDKVQQAMKHRPFRPETEAHQIFLRKQLDTISILEKEHPSLNFTIERRHFDSFLTEKGSA
;
A
#
# COMPACT_ATOMS: atom_id res chain seq x y z
N MET A 1 -6.54 2.34 -27.50
CA MET A 1 -5.41 1.84 -26.66
C MET A 1 -4.49 3.00 -26.36
N ASN A 2 -4.01 3.14 -25.13
CA ASN A 2 -3.07 4.20 -24.74
C ASN A 2 -1.62 3.75 -25.09
N PRO A 3 -0.94 4.39 -26.06
CA PRO A 3 0.41 4.00 -26.47
C PRO A 3 1.50 4.30 -25.43
N ASP A 4 1.19 5.14 -24.44
CA ASP A 4 2.12 5.60 -23.40
C ASP A 4 2.04 4.77 -22.11
N ILE A 5 1.19 3.74 -22.08
CA ILE A 5 1.03 2.89 -20.91
C ILE A 5 2.31 2.09 -20.66
N GLN A 6 2.78 2.14 -19.41
CA GLN A 6 3.87 1.29 -18.91
C GLN A 6 3.25 0.14 -18.13
N VAL A 7 3.78 -1.07 -18.31
CA VAL A 7 3.28 -2.29 -17.67
C VAL A 7 4.35 -2.82 -16.73
N VAL A 8 4.01 -2.94 -15.46
CA VAL A 8 4.86 -3.62 -14.46
C VAL A 8 4.29 -5.00 -14.19
N LEU A 9 5.09 -6.02 -14.47
CA LEU A 9 4.81 -7.41 -14.16
C LEU A 9 5.49 -7.78 -12.85
N THR A 10 4.89 -8.69 -12.10
CA THR A 10 5.50 -9.29 -10.92
C THR A 10 4.97 -10.71 -10.75
N VAL A 11 5.80 -11.61 -10.23
CA VAL A 11 5.35 -12.92 -9.77
C VAL A 11 5.07 -12.84 -8.28
N SER A 12 3.89 -13.29 -7.87
CA SER A 12 3.50 -13.28 -6.45
C SER A 12 4.43 -14.14 -5.59
N PRO A 13 4.84 -13.67 -4.39
CA PRO A 13 5.64 -14.45 -3.45
C PRO A 13 4.87 -15.58 -2.74
N VAL A 14 3.55 -15.64 -2.88
CA VAL A 14 2.70 -16.64 -2.20
C VAL A 14 3.06 -18.06 -2.65
N ARG A 15 3.19 -18.96 -1.68
CA ARG A 15 3.44 -20.39 -1.90
C ARG A 15 2.12 -21.12 -2.19
N HIS A 16 1.91 -21.55 -3.43
CA HIS A 16 0.75 -22.35 -3.82
C HIS A 16 1.00 -23.83 -3.51
N TRP A 17 0.83 -24.21 -2.25
CA TRP A 17 1.25 -25.54 -1.78
C TRP A 17 0.24 -26.67 -2.02
N ARG A 18 -0.99 -26.34 -2.46
CA ARG A 18 -2.06 -27.32 -2.71
C ARG A 18 -1.62 -28.45 -3.64
N ASP A 19 -0.85 -28.10 -4.67
CA ASP A 19 -0.36 -29.05 -5.69
C ASP A 19 1.08 -29.53 -5.40
N GLY A 20 1.61 -29.17 -4.22
CA GLY A 20 2.93 -29.54 -3.74
C GLY A 20 4.08 -28.61 -4.19
N PRO A 21 5.26 -28.75 -3.55
CA PRO A 21 6.43 -27.88 -3.80
C PRO A 21 6.90 -27.90 -5.25
N VAL A 22 6.87 -29.06 -5.90
CA VAL A 22 7.33 -29.23 -7.28
C VAL A 22 6.41 -28.48 -8.26
N ALA A 23 5.09 -28.60 -8.08
CA ALA A 23 4.13 -27.90 -8.93
C ALA A 23 4.22 -26.38 -8.75
N ASN A 24 4.36 -25.91 -7.50
CA ASN A 24 4.61 -24.50 -7.21
C ASN A 24 5.89 -24.00 -7.88
N GLY A 25 7.00 -24.72 -7.76
CA GLY A 25 8.27 -24.33 -8.40
C GLY A 25 8.14 -24.24 -9.92
N ARG A 26 7.49 -25.22 -10.55
CA ARG A 26 7.24 -25.21 -12.00
C ARG A 26 6.37 -24.04 -12.44
N SER A 27 5.27 -23.76 -11.74
CA SER A 27 4.37 -22.66 -12.10
C SER A 27 5.06 -21.31 -11.95
N LYS A 28 5.83 -21.08 -10.87
CA LYS A 28 6.62 -19.85 -10.70
C LYS A 28 7.69 -19.71 -11.78
N SER A 29 8.41 -20.78 -12.11
CA SER A 29 9.41 -20.79 -13.19
C SER A 29 8.81 -20.40 -14.54
N HIS A 30 7.65 -20.97 -14.91
CA HIS A 30 6.96 -20.59 -16.14
C HIS A 30 6.53 -19.12 -16.15
N LEU A 31 5.98 -18.61 -15.04
CA LEU A 31 5.57 -17.21 -14.93
C LEU A 31 6.77 -16.26 -15.02
N LEU A 32 7.89 -16.59 -14.38
CA LEU A 32 9.13 -15.81 -14.46
C LEU A 32 9.66 -15.79 -15.89
N ALA A 33 9.76 -16.96 -16.54
CA ALA A 33 10.21 -17.04 -17.94
C ALA A 33 9.31 -16.23 -18.88
N ALA A 34 8.00 -16.29 -18.70
CA ALA A 34 7.05 -15.51 -19.49
C ALA A 34 7.20 -14.00 -19.23
N ALA A 35 7.31 -13.58 -17.97
CA ALA A 35 7.47 -12.18 -17.60
C ALA A 35 8.76 -11.58 -18.16
N HIS A 36 9.88 -12.30 -18.04
CA HIS A 36 11.15 -11.86 -18.61
C HIS A 36 11.14 -11.87 -20.13
N GLY A 37 10.55 -12.88 -20.77
CA GLY A 37 10.38 -12.88 -22.22
C GLY A 37 9.58 -11.67 -22.73
N LEU A 38 8.55 -11.23 -22.00
CA LEU A 38 7.82 -10.01 -22.31
C LEU A 38 8.64 -8.74 -22.08
N CYS A 39 9.46 -8.70 -21.03
CA CYS A 39 10.40 -7.60 -20.80
C CYS A 39 11.43 -7.50 -21.93
N ASP A 40 11.97 -8.62 -22.40
CA ASP A 40 12.98 -8.67 -23.47
C ASP A 40 12.38 -8.30 -24.83
N THR A 41 11.12 -8.67 -25.08
CA THR A 41 10.41 -8.35 -26.33
C THR A 41 9.93 -6.91 -26.36
N HIS A 42 9.61 -6.32 -25.20
CA HIS A 42 9.09 -4.96 -25.07
C HIS A 42 9.85 -4.13 -23.99
N PRO A 43 11.18 -3.96 -24.14
CA PRO A 43 12.04 -3.39 -23.12
C PRO A 43 11.81 -1.89 -22.87
N GLU A 44 11.03 -1.21 -23.69
CA GLU A 44 10.64 0.19 -23.52
C GLU A 44 9.32 0.39 -22.76
N ARG A 45 8.55 -0.69 -22.54
CA ARG A 45 7.18 -0.64 -21.98
C ARG A 45 6.91 -1.60 -20.85
N VAL A 46 7.60 -2.72 -20.83
CA VAL A 46 7.37 -3.78 -19.84
C VAL A 46 8.55 -3.80 -18.86
N ARG A 47 8.23 -3.82 -17.57
CA ARG A 47 9.21 -3.93 -16.48
C ARG A 47 8.82 -5.09 -15.60
N TYR A 48 9.80 -5.73 -15.00
CA TYR A 48 9.59 -6.74 -13.97
C TYR A 48 9.92 -6.16 -12.60
N PHE A 49 9.01 -6.28 -11.65
CA PHE A 49 9.25 -5.98 -10.24
C PHE A 49 9.46 -7.29 -9.46
N PRO A 50 10.58 -7.46 -8.76
CA PRO A 50 11.01 -8.77 -8.24
C PRO A 50 10.38 -9.12 -6.88
N SER A 51 9.05 -9.11 -6.75
CA SER A 51 8.43 -9.37 -5.44
C SER A 51 8.62 -10.82 -4.95
N TYR A 52 8.69 -11.78 -5.87
CA TYR A 52 8.96 -13.18 -5.55
C TYR A 52 10.37 -13.35 -5.01
N GLU A 53 11.36 -12.78 -5.69
CA GLU A 53 12.77 -12.85 -5.33
C GLU A 53 13.04 -12.10 -4.03
N LEU A 54 12.46 -10.91 -3.81
CA LEU A 54 12.57 -10.22 -2.52
C LEU A 54 12.10 -11.11 -1.37
N MET A 55 11.00 -11.85 -1.55
CA MET A 55 10.55 -12.80 -0.55
C MET A 55 11.51 -14.00 -0.39
N MET A 56 11.98 -14.57 -1.50
CA MET A 56 12.80 -15.78 -1.47
C MET A 56 14.24 -15.51 -1.04
N ASP A 57 14.78 -14.31 -1.28
CA ASP A 57 16.20 -13.99 -1.14
C ASP A 57 16.50 -12.95 -0.06
N ASP A 58 15.65 -11.93 0.14
CA ASP A 58 15.85 -10.94 1.21
C ASP A 58 15.13 -11.37 2.50
N LEU A 59 13.94 -11.96 2.36
CA LEU A 59 13.04 -12.34 3.45
C LEU A 59 12.97 -13.86 3.69
N ARG A 60 14.13 -14.52 3.71
CA ARG A 60 14.27 -15.99 3.76
C ARG A 60 13.69 -16.67 5.00
N ASP A 61 13.63 -15.96 6.11
CA ASP A 61 13.26 -16.50 7.41
C ASP A 61 11.74 -16.74 7.52
N TYR A 62 11.34 -17.83 8.18
CA TYR A 62 9.93 -18.15 8.43
C TYR A 62 9.14 -17.05 9.16
N ARG A 63 9.81 -16.17 9.90
CA ARG A 63 9.19 -14.98 10.53
C ARG A 63 8.50 -14.05 9.53
N PHE A 64 8.88 -14.12 8.26
CA PHE A 64 8.31 -13.30 7.21
C PHE A 64 7.08 -13.93 6.55
N TYR A 65 6.67 -15.12 7.01
CA TYR A 65 5.42 -15.75 6.60
C TYR A 65 4.34 -15.48 7.66
N ALA A 66 3.10 -15.39 7.21
CA ALA A 66 1.93 -15.37 8.08
C ALA A 66 1.77 -16.73 8.78
N GLU A 67 0.81 -16.83 9.70
CA GLU A 67 0.54 -18.05 10.48
C GLU A 67 0.30 -19.29 9.62
N ASP A 68 -0.20 -19.11 8.39
CA ASP A 68 -0.43 -20.20 7.45
C ASP A 68 0.84 -20.70 6.74
N MET A 69 1.98 -20.06 6.95
CA MET A 69 3.29 -20.40 6.37
C MET A 69 3.36 -20.31 4.84
N PHE A 70 2.34 -19.72 4.19
CA PHE A 70 2.22 -19.64 2.73
C PHE A 70 2.17 -18.20 2.23
N HIS A 71 1.49 -17.32 2.97
CA HIS A 71 1.40 -15.91 2.65
C HIS A 71 2.53 -15.12 3.34
N PRO A 72 2.99 -14.01 2.75
CA PRO A 72 3.86 -13.07 3.44
C PRO A 72 3.17 -12.50 4.68
N SER A 73 3.93 -12.28 5.75
CA SER A 73 3.46 -11.54 6.93
C SER A 73 3.32 -10.05 6.62
N ASP A 74 2.63 -9.31 7.48
CA ASP A 74 2.47 -7.85 7.31
C ASP A 74 3.83 -7.13 7.19
N GLN A 75 4.83 -7.57 7.95
CA GLN A 75 6.20 -7.05 7.86
C GLN A 75 6.82 -7.28 6.48
N ALA A 76 6.60 -8.47 5.88
CA ALA A 76 7.09 -8.78 4.55
C ALA A 76 6.37 -7.97 3.47
N ILE A 77 5.05 -7.80 3.60
CA ILE A 77 4.24 -6.96 2.71
C ILE A 77 4.75 -5.52 2.75
N GLU A 78 4.97 -4.95 3.94
CA GLU A 78 5.48 -3.59 4.13
C GLU A 78 6.87 -3.42 3.50
N TYR A 79 7.76 -4.39 3.70
CA TYR A 79 9.09 -4.38 3.08
C TYR A 79 9.03 -4.35 1.55
N ILE A 80 8.27 -5.27 0.95
CA ILE A 80 8.12 -5.38 -0.51
C ILE A 80 7.45 -4.11 -1.06
N TRP A 81 6.42 -3.59 -0.37
CA TRP A 81 5.75 -2.36 -0.76
C TRP A 81 6.71 -1.17 -0.73
N GLY A 82 7.54 -1.04 0.29
CA GLY A 82 8.58 0.00 0.36
C GLY A 82 9.56 -0.07 -0.82
N LYS A 83 9.98 -1.27 -1.23
CA LYS A 83 10.81 -1.44 -2.44
C LYS A 83 10.08 -1.04 -3.71
N PHE A 84 8.80 -1.37 -3.84
CA PHE A 84 7.97 -0.97 -4.98
C PHE A 84 7.85 0.55 -5.08
N GLN A 85 7.52 1.20 -3.96
CA GLN A 85 7.40 2.64 -3.85
C GLN A 85 8.71 3.35 -4.24
N GLN A 86 9.85 2.90 -3.70
CA GLN A 86 11.16 3.47 -4.03
C GLN A 86 11.55 3.30 -5.50
N THR A 87 11.03 2.26 -6.16
CA THR A 87 11.34 1.96 -7.57
C THR A 87 10.50 2.80 -8.54
N TYR A 88 9.22 3.03 -8.22
CA TYR A 88 8.27 3.55 -9.19
C TYR A 88 7.64 4.89 -8.83
N PHE A 89 7.72 5.33 -7.58
CA PHE A 89 7.08 6.58 -7.15
C PHE A 89 8.07 7.73 -7.14
N SER A 90 7.62 8.90 -7.59
CA SER A 90 8.38 10.14 -7.49
C SER A 90 8.48 10.59 -6.03
N GLU A 91 9.45 11.44 -5.70
CA GLU A 91 9.56 12.05 -4.36
C GLU A 91 8.28 12.82 -3.98
N ASP A 92 7.61 13.46 -4.93
CA ASP A 92 6.33 14.15 -4.71
C ASP A 92 5.23 13.16 -4.33
N THR A 93 5.17 12.02 -5.03
CA THR A 93 4.22 10.94 -4.73
C THR A 93 4.48 10.35 -3.36
N LEU A 94 5.74 10.10 -2.99
CA LEU A 94 6.11 9.58 -1.68
C LEU A 94 5.71 10.56 -0.56
N ARG A 95 6.02 11.85 -0.72
CA ARG A 95 5.60 12.90 0.22
C ARG A 95 4.09 13.00 0.36
N LEU A 96 3.35 12.84 -0.74
CA LEU A 96 1.89 12.79 -0.70
C LEU A 96 1.39 11.58 0.08
N ILE A 97 1.93 10.39 -0.19
CA ILE A 97 1.56 9.15 0.53
C ILE A 97 1.82 9.29 2.02
N GLU A 98 2.94 9.88 2.45
CA GLU A 98 3.21 10.13 3.87
C GLU A 98 2.17 11.04 4.53
N LYS A 99 1.70 12.08 3.83
CA LYS A 99 0.61 12.94 4.35
C LYS A 99 -0.68 12.15 4.50
N ILE A 100 -1.02 11.33 3.51
CA ILE A 100 -2.23 10.49 3.51
C ILE A 100 -2.15 9.45 4.63
N ASP A 101 -1.02 8.79 4.80
CA ASP A 101 -0.84 7.75 5.81
C ASP A 101 -0.99 8.32 7.24
N LYS A 102 -0.52 9.55 7.49
CA LYS A 102 -0.78 10.24 8.77
C LYS A 102 -2.27 10.40 9.08
N VAL A 103 -3.09 10.71 8.07
CA VAL A 103 -4.56 10.79 8.21
C VAL A 103 -5.15 9.41 8.49
N GLN A 104 -4.72 8.38 7.76
CA GLN A 104 -5.16 7.00 7.97
C GLN A 104 -4.79 6.48 9.37
N GLN A 105 -3.58 6.77 9.84
CA GLN A 105 -3.15 6.43 11.20
C GLN A 105 -3.96 7.18 12.26
N ALA A 106 -4.27 8.46 12.03
CA ALA A 106 -5.11 9.25 12.91
C ALA A 106 -6.52 8.65 13.07
N MET A 107 -7.11 8.07 12.01
CA MET A 107 -8.41 7.38 12.10
C MET A 107 -8.37 6.09 12.93
N LYS A 108 -7.23 5.39 12.96
CA LYS A 108 -7.08 4.17 13.75
C LYS A 108 -7.03 4.47 15.26
N HIS A 109 -6.79 5.72 15.65
CA HIS A 109 -6.74 6.11 17.04
C HIS A 109 -8.14 6.08 17.68
N ARG A 110 -8.35 5.23 18.68
CA ARG A 110 -9.62 5.14 19.41
C ARG A 110 -9.60 6.07 20.63
N PRO A 111 -10.38 7.18 20.65
CA PRO A 111 -10.37 8.10 21.78
C PRO A 111 -11.02 7.48 23.03
N PHE A 112 -10.39 7.69 24.19
CA PHE A 112 -10.94 7.27 25.48
C PHE A 112 -11.99 8.27 26.02
N ARG A 113 -11.85 9.56 25.69
CA ARG A 113 -12.78 10.65 26.03
C ARG A 113 -12.91 11.64 24.85
N PRO A 114 -13.79 11.36 23.88
CA PRO A 114 -13.90 12.15 22.64
C PRO A 114 -14.35 13.60 22.88
N GLU A 115 -15.04 13.88 23.98
CA GLU A 115 -15.53 15.21 24.35
C GLU A 115 -14.45 16.17 24.88
N THR A 116 -13.22 15.69 25.10
CA THR A 116 -12.13 16.55 25.58
C THR A 116 -11.73 17.60 24.55
N GLU A 117 -11.41 18.81 25.02
CA GLU A 117 -10.98 19.91 24.15
C GLU A 117 -9.76 19.53 23.30
N ALA A 118 -8.80 18.81 23.89
CA ALA A 118 -7.63 18.30 23.17
C ALA A 118 -8.00 17.37 22.00
N HIS A 119 -9.00 16.49 22.19
CA HIS A 119 -9.48 15.63 21.11
C HIS A 119 -10.21 16.43 20.03
N GLN A 120 -11.06 17.40 20.41
CA GLN A 120 -11.76 18.25 19.45
C GLN A 120 -10.78 19.10 18.61
N ILE A 121 -9.69 19.62 19.22
CA ILE A 121 -8.61 20.30 18.50
C ILE A 121 -7.91 19.34 17.52
N PHE A 122 -7.63 18.11 17.96
CA PHE A 122 -7.04 17.08 17.10
C PHE A 122 -7.92 16.76 15.89
N LEU A 123 -9.23 16.57 16.07
CA LEU A 123 -10.19 16.28 14.99
C LEU A 123 -10.21 17.41 13.95
N ARG A 124 -10.32 18.66 14.41
CA ARG A 124 -10.29 19.84 13.52
C ARG A 124 -9.00 19.91 12.71
N LYS A 125 -7.85 19.65 13.35
CA LYS A 125 -6.56 19.57 12.65
C LYS A 125 -6.53 18.51 11.54
N GLN A 126 -7.16 17.35 11.76
CA GLN A 126 -7.25 16.33 10.71
C GLN A 126 -8.15 16.78 9.55
N LEU A 127 -9.29 17.39 9.84
CA LEU A 127 -10.20 17.91 8.82
C LEU A 127 -9.58 19.06 8.00
N ASP A 128 -8.80 19.94 8.64
CA ASP A 128 -8.02 20.98 7.96
C ASP A 128 -6.97 20.36 7.03
N THR A 129 -6.27 19.32 7.51
CA THR A 129 -5.29 18.57 6.71
C THR A 129 -5.93 17.93 5.49
N ILE A 130 -7.08 17.27 5.66
CA ILE A 130 -7.86 16.71 4.55
C ILE A 130 -8.27 17.81 3.56
N SER A 131 -8.76 18.95 4.05
CA SER A 131 -9.18 20.06 3.18
C SER A 131 -8.03 20.63 2.35
N ILE A 132 -6.82 20.68 2.91
CA ILE A 132 -5.60 21.06 2.17
C ILE A 132 -5.28 20.00 1.11
N LEU A 133 -5.31 18.72 1.45
CA LEU A 133 -5.04 17.62 0.51
C LEU A 133 -6.04 17.59 -0.66
N GLU A 134 -7.32 17.79 -0.40
CA GLU A 134 -8.37 17.87 -1.44
C GLU A 134 -8.16 19.08 -2.36
N LYS A 135 -7.67 20.21 -1.82
CA LYS A 135 -7.35 21.39 -2.60
C LYS A 135 -6.10 21.22 -3.45
N GLU A 136 -5.05 20.60 -2.90
CA GLU A 136 -3.80 20.31 -3.61
C GLU A 136 -3.99 19.21 -4.66
N HIS A 137 -4.86 18.23 -4.39
CA HIS A 137 -5.10 17.06 -5.24
C HIS A 137 -6.61 16.77 -5.40
N PRO A 138 -7.31 17.48 -6.31
CA PRO A 138 -8.76 17.39 -6.48
C PRO A 138 -9.31 16.01 -6.87
N SER A 139 -8.45 15.10 -7.32
CA SER A 139 -8.82 13.72 -7.66
C SER A 139 -8.88 12.78 -6.46
N LEU A 140 -8.32 13.18 -5.31
CA LEU A 140 -8.38 12.38 -4.10
C LEU A 140 -9.75 12.50 -3.44
N ASN A 141 -10.23 11.40 -2.86
CA ASN A 141 -11.53 11.35 -2.19
C ASN A 141 -11.34 10.91 -0.74
N PHE A 142 -11.59 11.83 0.20
CA PHE A 142 -11.49 11.60 1.64
C PHE A 142 -12.86 11.53 2.34
N THR A 143 -13.92 11.13 1.62
CA THR A 143 -15.30 11.12 2.15
C THR A 143 -15.42 10.23 3.40
N ILE A 144 -14.71 9.10 3.43
CA ILE A 144 -14.78 8.14 4.54
C ILE A 144 -14.06 8.71 5.76
N GLU A 145 -12.87 9.26 5.55
CA GLU A 145 -12.00 9.87 6.54
C GLU A 145 -12.68 11.07 7.20
N ARG A 146 -13.28 11.96 6.39
CA ARG A 146 -14.08 13.10 6.87
C ARG A 146 -15.23 12.65 7.76
N ARG A 147 -16.07 11.72 7.25
CA ARG A 147 -17.22 11.21 7.99
C ARG A 147 -16.80 10.60 9.33
N HIS A 148 -15.67 9.90 9.35
CA HIS A 148 -15.12 9.35 10.58
C HIS A 148 -14.80 10.45 11.60
N PHE A 149 -14.03 11.47 11.23
CA PHE A 149 -13.68 12.55 12.16
C PHE A 149 -14.89 13.41 12.56
N ASP A 150 -15.78 13.71 11.62
CA ASP A 150 -17.02 14.46 11.89
C ASP A 150 -17.91 13.75 12.90
N SER A 151 -17.94 12.40 12.89
CA SER A 151 -18.75 11.63 13.85
C SER A 151 -18.33 11.80 15.32
N PHE A 152 -17.11 12.29 15.58
CA PHE A 152 -16.59 12.57 16.92
C PHE A 152 -16.61 14.07 17.27
N LEU A 153 -16.96 14.95 16.33
CA LEU A 153 -17.11 16.37 16.63
C LEU A 153 -18.38 16.58 17.46
N THR A 154 -18.21 17.32 18.56
CA THR A 154 -19.37 17.82 19.31
C THR A 154 -19.75 19.17 18.72
N GLU A 155 -21.00 19.33 18.28
CA GLU A 155 -21.52 20.62 17.84
C GLU A 155 -21.35 21.64 18.98
N LYS A 156 -20.43 22.60 18.81
CA LYS A 156 -20.47 23.85 19.57
C LYS A 156 -20.88 24.95 18.60
N GLY A 157 -22.19 25.15 18.51
CA GLY A 157 -22.81 26.17 17.66
C GLY A 157 -24.24 26.55 18.08
N SER A 158 -24.53 26.56 19.38
CA SER A 158 -25.73 27.20 19.95
C SER A 158 -25.31 27.98 21.20
N ALA A 159 -24.82 29.20 21.00
CA ALA A 159 -24.77 30.26 21.99
C ALA A 159 -25.07 31.58 21.28
#